data_AF-A0A367S1X9-F1
#
_entry.id   AF-A0A367S1X9-F1
#
_cell.length_a   1.000
_cell.length_b   1.000
_cell.length_c   1.000
_cell.angle_alpha   90.00
_cell.angle_beta   90.00
_cell.angle_gamma   90.00
#
_symmetry.space_group_name_H-M   'P 1'
#
loop_
_entity.id
_entity.type
_entity.pdbx_description
1 polymer ?
#
loop_
_entity_poly.entity_id
_entity_poly.type
_entity_poly.pdbx_seq_one_letter_code
_entity_poly.pdbx_strand_id
1 'polypeptide(L)'
;MSKALIEDILDDSEWAQETALPATDNDLLILTEKFLGFEIPPNVFLQAISIAAYDCAAAFRYTDNYLAVLKTKNKRKNLLLIESYRGFENN
;
A
#
# COMPACT_ATOMS: atom_id res chain seq x y z
N MET A 1 39.10 -31.70 28.70
CA MET A 1 39.43 -30.83 27.54
C MET A 1 39.04 -31.57 26.27
N SER A 2 37.83 -31.31 25.76
CA SER A 2 37.43 -31.54 24.36
C SER A 2 36.25 -30.61 24.10
N LYS A 3 36.51 -29.51 23.38
CA LYS A 3 35.49 -28.57 22.91
C LYS A 3 34.79 -29.22 21.71
N ALA A 4 33.50 -29.51 21.82
CA ALA A 4 32.68 -29.79 20.65
C ALA A 4 32.35 -28.44 20.01
N LEU A 5 32.95 -28.19 18.85
CA LEU A 5 32.63 -27.05 18.00
C LEU A 5 31.23 -27.31 17.46
N ILE A 6 30.25 -26.57 17.97
CA ILE A 6 28.91 -26.52 17.40
C ILE A 6 29.10 -25.89 16.03
N GLU A 7 28.96 -26.74 15.02
CA GLU A 7 28.97 -26.35 13.62
C GLU A 7 27.93 -25.26 13.41
N ASP A 8 28.45 -24.19 12.82
CA ASP A 8 27.79 -23.02 12.30
C ASP A 8 26.70 -23.47 11.32
N ILE A 9 25.49 -23.72 11.85
CA ILE A 9 24.29 -23.70 11.03
C ILE A 9 24.04 -22.22 10.76
N LEU A 10 24.77 -21.73 9.76
CA LEU A 10 24.41 -20.59 8.94
C LEU A 10 23.00 -20.89 8.43
N ASP A 11 22.02 -20.48 9.23
CA ASP A 11 20.64 -20.31 8.81
C ASP A 11 20.69 -19.19 7.78
N ASP A 12 20.96 -19.55 6.52
CA ASP A 12 20.72 -18.77 5.30
C ASP A 12 19.21 -18.55 5.17
N SER A 13 18.65 -17.91 6.18
CA SER A 13 17.31 -17.39 6.18
C SER A 13 17.38 -16.14 5.32
N GLU A 14 17.04 -16.30 4.03
CA GLU A 14 16.76 -15.26 3.03
C GLU A 14 15.65 -14.27 3.44
N TRP A 15 15.42 -14.09 4.73
CA TRP A 15 14.77 -12.95 5.31
C TRP A 15 15.86 -11.90 5.44
N ALA A 16 16.24 -11.33 4.30
CA ALA A 16 16.69 -9.95 4.33
C ALA A 16 15.64 -9.21 5.16
N GLN A 17 15.98 -8.91 6.41
CA GLN A 17 15.23 -7.99 7.24
C GLN A 17 15.26 -6.72 6.41
N GLU A 18 14.21 -6.53 5.60
CA GLU A 18 13.93 -5.28 4.94
C GLU A 18 13.73 -4.35 6.13
N THR A 19 14.82 -3.73 6.55
CA THR A 19 14.87 -2.95 7.77
C THR A 19 13.83 -1.87 7.53
N ALA A 20 12.78 -1.90 8.34
CA ALA A 20 11.73 -0.91 8.28
C ALA A 20 12.40 0.43 8.52
N LEU A 21 12.58 1.19 7.44
CA LEU A 21 13.19 2.49 7.47
C LEU A 21 12.08 3.53 7.39
N PRO A 22 12.13 4.57 8.25
CA PRO A 22 11.23 5.68 8.13
C PRO A 22 11.42 6.37 6.78
N ALA A 23 10.34 6.92 6.25
CA ALA A 23 10.33 7.68 5.01
C ALA A 23 11.18 8.95 5.15
N THR A 24 11.94 9.24 4.09
CA THR A 24 12.60 10.54 3.93
C THR A 24 11.61 11.60 3.46
N ASP A 25 11.98 12.88 3.53
CA ASP A 25 11.14 13.98 3.02
C ASP A 25 10.77 13.79 1.54
N ASN A 26 11.71 13.27 0.73
CA ASN A 26 11.46 12.97 -0.67
C ASN A 26 10.43 11.84 -0.84
N ASP A 27 10.48 10.81 0.01
CA ASP A 27 9.51 9.72 -0.02
C ASP A 27 8.12 10.22 0.37
N LEU A 28 8.02 11.10 1.37
CA LEU A 28 6.76 11.72 1.78
C LEU A 28 6.15 12.59 0.68
N LEU A 29 7.00 13.31 -0.09
CA LEU A 29 6.55 14.07 -1.25
C LEU A 29 5.94 13.13 -2.30
N ILE A 30 6.66 12.06 -2.69
CA ILE A 30 6.18 11.07 -3.67
C ILE A 30 4.89 10.38 -3.17
N LEU A 31 4.83 10.04 -1.89
CA LEU A 31 3.64 9.43 -1.28
C LEU A 31 2.43 10.37 -1.37
N THR A 32 2.63 11.67 -1.13
CA THR A 32 1.59 12.70 -1.23
C THR A 32 1.17 12.95 -2.68
N GLU A 33 2.11 12.90 -3.64
CA GLU A 33 1.81 13.00 -5.06
C GLU A 33 0.96 11.83 -5.57
N LYS A 34 1.13 10.62 -5.04
CA LYS A 34 0.25 9.47 -5.40
C LYS A 34 -1.22 9.71 -5.07
N PHE A 35 -1.46 10.54 -4.07
CA PHE A 35 -2.78 10.89 -3.59
C PHE A 35 -3.41 12.04 -4.40
N LEU A 36 -2.62 12.81 -5.16
CA LEU A 36 -3.13 13.82 -6.07
C LEU A 36 -4.03 13.19 -7.14
N GLY A 37 -5.22 13.77 -7.33
CA GLY A 37 -6.21 13.29 -8.31
C GLY A 37 -7.20 12.26 -7.75
N PHE A 38 -7.12 11.92 -6.47
CA PHE A 38 -8.13 11.12 -5.79
C PHE A 38 -8.79 11.94 -4.67
N GLU A 39 -10.11 11.80 -4.52
CA GLU A 39 -10.79 12.24 -3.30
C GLU A 39 -10.63 11.16 -2.25
N ILE A 40 -9.84 11.47 -1.22
CA ILE A 40 -9.35 10.52 -0.22
C ILE A 40 -9.78 11.02 1.15
N PRO A 41 -10.36 10.14 1.97
CA PRO A 41 -10.64 10.46 3.36
C PRO A 41 -9.37 10.86 4.12
N PRO A 42 -9.38 11.94 4.93
CA PRO A 42 -8.20 12.40 5.66
C PRO A 42 -7.58 11.33 6.58
N ASN A 43 -8.39 10.42 7.14
CA ASN A 43 -7.90 9.32 7.97
C ASN A 43 -7.02 8.33 7.20
N VAL A 44 -7.30 8.07 5.92
CA VAL A 44 -6.49 7.18 5.07
C VAL A 44 -5.13 7.82 4.79
N PHE A 45 -5.13 9.13 4.50
CA PHE A 45 -3.90 9.89 4.32
C PHE A 45 -3.05 9.89 5.60
N LEU A 46 -3.64 10.25 6.74
CA LEU A 46 -2.93 10.25 8.03
C LEU A 46 -2.42 8.87 8.42
N GLN A 47 -3.15 7.80 8.09
CA GLN A 47 -2.70 6.43 8.31
C GLN A 47 -1.48 6.11 7.46
N ALA A 48 -1.45 6.50 6.18
CA ALA A 48 -0.28 6.33 5.33
C ALA A 48 0.95 7.07 5.87
N ILE A 49 0.78 8.31 6.34
CA ILE A 49 1.86 9.10 6.99
C ILE A 49 2.34 8.43 8.27
N SER A 50 1.41 7.92 9.10
CA SER A 50 1.75 7.23 10.35
C SER A 50 2.55 5.96 10.09
N ILE A 51 2.23 5.21 9.02
CA ILE A 51 3.02 4.05 8.61
C ILE A 51 4.38 4.50 8.07
N ALA A 52 4.43 5.55 7.25
CA ALA A 52 5.66 6.06 6.67
C ALA A 52 6.69 6.51 7.72
N ALA A 53 6.23 6.92 8.91
CA ALA A 53 7.10 7.26 10.03
C ALA A 53 7.90 6.06 10.60
N TYR A 54 7.53 4.83 10.26
CA TYR A 54 8.20 3.60 10.70
C TYR A 54 8.68 2.74 9.54
N ASP A 55 7.91 2.66 8.46
CA ASP A 55 8.18 1.82 7.31
C ASP A 55 7.66 2.50 6.03
N CYS A 56 8.60 3.05 5.26
CA CYS A 56 8.33 3.68 3.98
C CYS A 56 7.67 2.71 2.98
N ALA A 57 8.19 1.48 2.86
CA ALA A 57 7.68 0.50 1.90
C ALA A 57 6.25 0.07 2.24
N ALA A 58 5.95 -0.13 3.52
CA ALA A 58 4.60 -0.43 3.98
C ALA A 58 3.62 0.71 3.70
N ALA A 59 4.04 1.97 3.83
CA ALA A 59 3.20 3.12 3.51
C ALA A 59 2.81 3.15 2.03
N PHE A 60 3.77 2.92 1.13
CA PHE A 60 3.50 2.83 -0.30
C PHE A 60 2.56 1.68 -0.64
N ARG A 61 2.78 0.49 -0.06
CA ARG A 61 1.90 -0.67 -0.24
C ARG A 61 0.47 -0.40 0.25
N TYR A 62 0.32 0.25 1.40
CA TYR A 62 -0.97 0.64 1.93
C TYR A 62 -1.72 1.57 0.96
N THR A 63 -1.03 2.61 0.48
CA THR A 63 -1.58 3.57 -0.49
C THR A 63 -1.99 2.90 -1.80
N ASP A 64 -1.12 2.04 -2.36
CA ASP A 64 -1.40 1.35 -3.62
C ASP A 64 -2.61 0.42 -3.52
N ASN A 65 -2.72 -0.33 -2.42
CA ASN A 65 -3.87 -1.19 -2.17
C ASN A 65 -5.16 -0.37 -2.07
N TYR A 66 -5.13 0.75 -1.35
CA TYR A 66 -6.29 1.63 -1.23
C TYR A 66 -6.74 2.18 -2.60
N LEU A 67 -5.80 2.69 -3.40
CA LEU A 67 -6.08 3.23 -4.73
C LEU A 67 -6.59 2.15 -5.70
N ALA A 68 -6.08 0.93 -5.62
CA ALA A 68 -6.55 -0.20 -6.43
C ALA A 68 -8.02 -0.55 -6.13
N VAL A 69 -8.39 -0.57 -4.84
CA VAL A 69 -9.79 -0.77 -4.40
C VAL A 69 -10.67 0.37 -4.89
N LEU A 70 -10.21 1.62 -4.77
CA LEU A 70 -10.98 2.80 -5.17
C LEU A 70 -11.22 2.85 -6.69
N LYS A 71 -10.21 2.52 -7.50
CA LYS A 71 -10.35 2.37 -8.96
C LYS A 71 -11.36 1.28 -9.32
N THR A 72 -11.30 0.14 -8.64
CA THR A 72 -12.24 -0.98 -8.86
C THR A 72 -13.67 -0.61 -8.48
N LYS A 73 -13.84 0.10 -7.35
CA LYS A 73 -15.14 0.58 -6.89
C LYS A 73 -15.74 1.59 -7.86
N ASN A 74 -14.96 2.54 -8.37
CA ASN A 74 -15.43 3.51 -9.36
C ASN A 74 -15.79 2.83 -10.69
N LYS A 75 -15.04 1.82 -11.14
CA LYS A 75 -15.42 1.01 -12.31
C LYS A 75 -16.76 0.30 -12.11
N ARG A 76 -16.97 -0.33 -10.96
CA ARG A 76 -18.26 -1.01 -10.64
C ARG A 76 -19.42 -0.02 -10.59
N LYS A 77 -19.24 1.15 -9.98
CA LYS A 77 -20.27 2.21 -9.96
C LYS A 77 -20.62 2.70 -11.36
N ASN A 78 -19.62 2.97 -12.21
CA ASN A 78 -19.86 3.38 -13.58
C ASN A 78 -20.58 2.31 -14.40
N LEU A 79 -20.24 1.03 -14.20
CA LEU A 79 -20.92 -0.08 -14.88
C LEU A 79 -22.39 -0.19 -14.47
N LEU A 80 -22.68 -0.13 -13.16
CA LEU A 80 -24.05 -0.12 -12.64
C LEU A 80 -24.84 1.10 -13.14
N LEU A 81 -24.19 2.27 -13.23
CA LEU A 81 -24.82 3.47 -13.75
C LEU A 81 -25.22 3.30 -15.22
N ILE A 82 -24.31 2.81 -16.06
CA ILE A 82 -24.55 2.50 -17.48
C ILE A 82 -25.68 1.48 -17.64
N GLU A 83 -25.69 0.42 -16.81
CA GLU A 83 -26.75 -0.59 -16.84
C GLU A 83 -28.11 0.00 -16.46
N SER A 84 -28.15 0.91 -15.47
CA SER A 84 -29.39 1.62 -15.13
C SER A 84 -29.88 2.49 -16.29
N TYR A 85 -29.00 3.22 -16.99
CA TYR A 85 -29.38 4.04 -18.14
C TYR A 85 -29.91 3.21 -19.31
N ARG A 86 -29.32 2.03 -19.55
CA ARG A 86 -29.78 1.11 -20.60
C ARG A 86 -31.14 0.48 -20.31
N GLY A 87 -31.54 0.41 -19.04
CA GLY A 87 -32.88 -0.01 -18.61
C GLY A 87 -33.97 1.04 -18.83
N PHE A 88 -33.62 2.34 -18.89
CA PHE A 88 -34.57 3.43 -19.11
C PHE A 88 -34.95 3.64 -20.59
N GLU A 89 -34.11 3.24 -21.55
CA GLU A 89 -34.38 3.46 -22.99
C GLU A 89 -35.30 2.40 -23.64
N ASN A 90 -35.69 1.34 -22.92
CA ASN A 90 -36.51 0.25 -23.46
C ASN A 90 -38.00 0.31 -23.04
N ASN A 91 -38.56 1.50 -22.79
CA ASN A 91 -39.98 1.67 -22.42
C ASN A 91 -40.69 2.64 -23.37
#